data_AF-A0A4R8TDT2-F1
#
_entry.id   AF-A0A4R8TDT2-F1
#
_cell.length_a   1.000
_cell.length_b   1.000
_cell.length_c   1.000
_cell.angle_alpha   90.00
_cell.angle_beta   90.00
_cell.angle_gamma   90.00
#
_symmetry.space_group_name_H-M   'P 1'
#
loop_
_entity.id
_entity.type
_entity.pdbx_description
1 polymer ?
#
loop_
_entity_poly.entity_id
_entity_poly.type
_entity_poly.pdbx_seq_one_letter_code
_entity_poly.pdbx_strand_id
1 'polypeptide(L)'
;MPDLSELQNRAVVLQQQGQPTTIERRPIPSPGPGSVVVRVLAASVRANSPDVYRNSQSGHQLPLPCVPGFYAIARVFGLGPDATRLKPGQLVFFDPYIQGRDRGGLYISGMMEGFDEGSLKLSRGEWRDSTYADYAKVPLENCHPLNEQRLLGRIERGGLGYSIEDLCHLFSMAIPFGGLADIDVKSGDTVIIAPSTGRYGSAAVQLAIAMGAHVVAIGRNGNILSQLAATNKRISTVSGTMGRLFTEELLKGSNHTVTAITRQDSKANIPEGVLIARVDYEDEGSLVRALEGQQYLIITLNVFAPQDTQTKLVRAAAKAGVPYVMPNCWGPDPANEALLAESLLGPLFQGAVKEIEQLCVSEWIIMSCGFWYEFSLGGSPNRYGFDMKNKSLILFDDDSVKITTSTFAQCGRAIARFLSLKWLPEDENDQSPSVQKWANDVFYISSFLVSQKDMFESVKRVTNTTDADWKITHENTQERWKAGKLALQAGDRNGFSKMMYTRIFYPSGDGDFESKYGLANEAIGLPQDDLDAATTEGIRMALSGELDNYS
;
A
#
# COMPACT_ATOMS: atom_id res chain seq x y z
N MET A 1 48.86 11.69 26.32
CA MET A 1 48.10 11.17 25.16
C MET A 1 48.20 9.65 25.22
N PRO A 2 47.12 8.89 24.99
CA PRO A 2 47.24 7.43 24.90
C PRO A 2 48.19 7.08 23.75
N ASP A 3 48.99 6.02 23.93
CA ASP A 3 49.85 5.49 22.87
C ASP A 3 48.96 5.01 21.71
N LEU A 4 49.08 5.67 20.56
CA LEU A 4 48.29 5.34 19.36
C LEU A 4 48.61 3.94 18.81
N SER A 5 49.73 3.32 19.23
CA SER A 5 50.10 1.95 18.84
C SER A 5 49.26 0.87 19.53
N GLU A 6 48.56 1.19 20.63
CA GLU A 6 47.65 0.26 21.33
C GLU A 6 46.19 0.34 20.84
N LEU A 7 45.82 1.39 20.11
CA LEU A 7 44.46 1.57 19.58
C LEU A 7 44.29 0.75 18.29
N GLN A 8 43.73 -0.46 18.44
CA GLN A 8 43.40 -1.33 17.31
C GLN A 8 41.99 -1.05 16.79
N ASN A 9 41.84 -0.89 15.48
CA ASN A 9 40.57 -0.75 14.79
C ASN A 9 39.88 -2.13 14.72
N ARG A 10 38.78 -2.32 15.45
CA ARG A 10 37.96 -3.52 15.27
C ARG A 10 37.04 -3.28 14.08
N ALA A 11 37.06 -4.19 13.11
CA ALA A 11 36.24 -4.12 11.91
C ALA A 11 35.50 -5.43 11.70
N VAL A 12 34.25 -5.34 11.26
CA VAL A 12 33.50 -6.48 10.73
C VAL A 12 33.98 -6.74 9.32
N VAL A 13 34.34 -7.98 9.01
CA VAL A 13 34.91 -8.36 7.73
C VAL A 13 34.04 -9.43 7.08
N LEU A 14 33.69 -9.18 5.82
CA LEU A 14 33.01 -10.13 4.96
C LEU A 14 34.02 -10.65 3.93
N GLN A 15 34.43 -11.90 4.08
CA GLN A 15 35.40 -12.54 3.20
C GLN A 15 34.76 -12.92 1.86
N GLN A 16 33.56 -13.50 1.92
CA GLN A 16 32.76 -13.90 0.76
C GLN A 16 31.27 -13.67 1.08
N GLN A 17 30.48 -13.32 0.07
CA GLN A 17 29.03 -13.18 0.22
C GLN A 17 28.40 -14.54 0.54
N GLY A 18 27.41 -14.57 1.42
CA GLY A 18 26.82 -15.81 1.92
C GLY A 18 27.56 -16.47 3.08
N GLN A 19 28.77 -16.04 3.39
CA GLN A 19 29.52 -16.52 4.55
C GLN A 19 29.28 -15.63 5.78
N PRO A 20 29.39 -16.18 7.00
CA PRO A 20 29.37 -15.38 8.23
C PRO A 20 30.49 -14.33 8.22
N THR A 21 30.20 -13.15 8.79
CA THR A 21 31.22 -12.13 9.01
C THR A 21 32.11 -12.47 10.21
N THR A 22 33.35 -12.00 10.19
CA THR A 22 34.29 -12.08 11.32
C THR A 22 34.56 -10.69 11.88
N ILE A 23 35.04 -10.62 13.13
CA ILE A 23 35.57 -9.38 13.70
C ILE A 23 37.09 -9.49 13.69
N GLU A 24 37.75 -8.58 12.99
CA GLU A 24 39.21 -8.50 12.90
C GLU A 24 39.72 -7.25 13.60
N ARG A 25 40.92 -7.34 14.19
CA ARG A 25 41.66 -6.21 14.73
C ARG A 25 42.72 -5.79 13.72
N ARG A 26 42.61 -4.57 13.21
CA ARG A 26 43.46 -4.02 12.15
C ARG A 26 44.10 -2.71 12.63
N PRO A 27 45.20 -2.25 12.01
CA PRO A 27 45.70 -0.90 12.23
C PRO A 27 44.62 0.14 11.90
N ILE A 28 44.62 1.27 12.62
CA ILE A 28 43.79 2.41 12.22
C ILE A 28 44.27 2.90 10.84
N PRO A 29 43.36 3.10 9.87
CA PRO A 29 43.73 3.61 8.57
C PRO A 29 44.44 4.97 8.68
N SER A 30 45.42 5.22 7.81
CA SER A 30 46.06 6.54 7.71
C SER A 30 45.33 7.40 6.67
N PRO A 31 45.09 8.70 6.95
CA PRO A 31 44.54 9.59 5.95
C PRO A 31 45.61 9.96 4.92
N GLY A 32 45.25 9.90 3.63
CA GLY A 32 46.00 10.49 2.51
C GLY A 32 45.23 11.64 1.86
N PRO A 33 45.76 12.25 0.78
CA PRO A 33 45.06 13.28 0.02
C PRO A 33 43.65 12.85 -0.39
N GLY A 34 42.67 13.72 -0.18
CA GLY A 34 41.27 13.48 -0.51
C GLY A 34 40.54 12.53 0.45
N SER A 35 41.15 12.14 1.58
CA SER A 35 40.53 11.23 2.53
C SER A 35 40.44 11.82 3.94
N VAL A 36 39.50 11.29 4.70
CA VAL A 36 39.37 11.54 6.13
C VAL A 36 39.21 10.20 6.84
N VAL A 37 39.86 10.07 7.99
CA VAL A 37 39.65 8.93 8.88
C VAL A 37 38.69 9.40 9.96
N VAL A 38 37.57 8.70 10.10
CA VAL A 38 36.54 9.01 11.07
C VAL A 38 36.45 7.92 12.13
N ARG A 39 36.19 8.30 13.38
CA ARG A 39 35.74 7.40 14.43
C ARG A 39 34.24 7.26 14.34
N VAL A 40 33.75 6.07 14.04
CA VAL A 40 32.32 5.79 13.90
C VAL A 40 31.68 5.83 15.29
N LEU A 41 30.61 6.62 15.44
CA LEU A 41 29.84 6.68 16.68
C LEU A 41 28.56 5.85 16.58
N ALA A 42 27.86 5.98 15.45
CA ALA A 42 26.69 5.17 15.13
C ALA A 42 26.60 4.92 13.63
N ALA A 43 26.27 3.69 13.25
CA ALA A 43 26.01 3.28 11.88
C ALA A 43 24.69 2.52 11.82
N SER A 44 23.88 2.76 10.79
CA SER A 44 22.59 2.08 10.67
C SER A 44 22.76 0.72 10.03
N VAL A 45 22.14 -0.28 10.65
CA VAL A 45 21.89 -1.58 10.02
C VAL A 45 20.55 -1.51 9.29
N ARG A 46 20.51 -1.87 8.01
CA ARG A 46 19.25 -1.85 7.26
C ARG A 46 18.55 -3.20 7.31
N ALA A 47 17.23 -3.18 7.16
CA ALA A 47 16.40 -4.39 7.15
C ALA A 47 16.80 -5.36 6.03
N ASN A 48 17.28 -4.86 4.88
CA ASN A 48 17.75 -5.69 3.77
C ASN A 48 19.25 -6.06 3.86
N SER A 49 20.00 -5.54 4.83
CA SER A 49 21.42 -5.87 5.00
C SER A 49 21.67 -7.39 5.15
N PRO A 50 20.85 -8.18 5.86
CA PRO A 50 21.02 -9.63 5.91
C PRO A 50 20.96 -10.28 4.52
N ASP A 51 20.05 -9.87 3.65
CA ASP A 51 19.94 -10.41 2.29
C ASP A 51 21.17 -9.99 1.46
N VAL A 52 21.54 -8.70 1.47
CA VAL A 52 22.74 -8.19 0.77
C VAL A 52 24.00 -8.97 1.15
N TYR A 53 24.21 -9.26 2.43
CA TYR A 53 25.47 -9.89 2.88
C TYR A 53 25.42 -11.43 2.86
N ARG A 54 24.26 -12.06 3.06
CA ARG A 54 24.12 -13.52 3.20
C ARG A 54 23.52 -14.22 1.98
N ASN A 55 22.96 -13.49 1.02
CA ASN A 55 22.43 -14.06 -0.21
C ASN A 55 23.34 -13.69 -1.37
N SER A 56 24.06 -14.68 -1.91
CA SER A 56 24.94 -14.53 -3.09
C SER A 56 24.18 -14.19 -4.37
N GLN A 57 22.85 -14.34 -4.38
CA GLN A 57 21.96 -14.00 -5.48
C GLN A 57 21.12 -12.74 -5.22
N SER A 58 21.49 -11.92 -4.22
CA SER A 58 20.75 -10.69 -3.86
C SER A 58 20.75 -9.61 -4.95
N GLY A 59 21.54 -9.77 -6.03
CA GLY A 59 21.73 -8.75 -7.05
C GLY A 59 22.63 -7.58 -6.61
N HIS A 60 23.13 -7.60 -5.37
CA HIS A 60 24.04 -6.61 -4.82
C HIS A 60 25.47 -7.16 -4.77
N GLN A 61 26.24 -6.96 -5.85
CA GLN A 61 27.65 -7.35 -5.87
C GLN A 61 28.48 -6.47 -4.93
N LEU A 62 29.42 -7.08 -4.21
CA LEU A 62 30.23 -6.42 -3.17
C LEU A 62 31.73 -6.55 -3.49
N PRO A 63 32.56 -5.56 -3.11
CA PRO A 63 33.98 -5.55 -3.43
C PRO A 63 34.79 -6.41 -2.42
N LEU A 64 34.54 -7.72 -2.42
CA LEU A 64 35.05 -8.67 -1.43
C LEU A 64 36.57 -8.92 -1.57
N PRO A 65 37.29 -9.19 -0.46
CA PRO A 65 36.84 -9.07 0.92
C PRO A 65 36.71 -7.59 1.32
N CYS A 66 35.68 -7.24 2.08
CA CYS A 66 35.43 -5.87 2.50
C CYS A 66 34.95 -5.76 3.95
N VAL A 67 35.04 -4.56 4.50
CA VAL A 67 34.29 -4.13 5.68
C VAL A 67 32.91 -3.67 5.23
N PRO A 68 31.81 -4.36 5.59
CA PRO A 68 30.46 -3.91 5.28
C PRO A 68 30.12 -2.62 6.03
N GLY A 69 29.02 -1.99 5.67
CA GLY A 69 28.61 -0.76 6.32
C GLY A 69 27.61 0.02 5.51
N PHE A 70 27.38 1.24 5.95
CA PHE A 70 26.52 2.20 5.28
C PHE A 70 26.85 3.63 5.75
N TYR A 71 25.90 4.57 5.70
CA TYR A 71 26.10 5.89 6.32
C TYR A 71 26.41 5.77 7.82
N ALA A 72 27.08 6.77 8.35
CA ALA A 72 27.41 6.84 9.78
C ALA A 72 27.40 8.27 10.31
N ILE A 73 27.09 8.40 11.60
CA ILE A 73 27.42 9.58 12.40
C ILE A 73 28.77 9.30 13.05
N ALA A 74 29.72 10.20 12.82
CA ALA A 74 31.10 9.96 13.16
C ALA A 74 31.78 11.24 13.64
N ARG A 75 32.98 11.09 14.22
CA ARG A 75 33.89 12.21 14.51
C ARG A 75 35.12 12.11 13.64
N VAL A 76 35.56 13.24 13.13
CA VAL A 76 36.85 13.33 12.43
C VAL A 76 37.97 12.90 13.37
N PHE A 77 38.73 11.88 13.00
CA PHE A 77 39.88 11.38 13.76
C PHE A 77 41.19 11.89 13.16
N GLY A 78 41.37 11.74 11.85
CA GLY A 78 42.55 12.20 11.11
C GLY A 78 42.16 12.75 9.74
N LEU A 79 42.93 13.70 9.24
CA LEU A 79 42.64 14.42 7.99
C LEU A 79 43.77 14.25 6.98
N GLY A 80 43.40 14.17 5.70
CA GLY A 80 44.34 14.32 4.60
C GLY A 80 44.96 15.73 4.60
N PRO A 81 46.17 15.89 4.04
CA PRO A 81 46.88 17.17 4.03
C PRO A 81 46.16 18.28 3.24
N ASP A 82 45.19 17.92 2.41
CA ASP A 82 44.39 18.80 1.55
C ASP A 82 43.02 19.17 2.16
N ALA A 83 42.71 18.71 3.39
CA ALA A 83 41.49 19.08 4.08
C ALA A 83 41.53 20.53 4.58
N THR A 84 40.64 21.39 4.04
CA THR A 84 40.61 22.83 4.38
C THR A 84 39.46 23.23 5.31
N ARG A 85 38.40 22.41 5.39
CA ARG A 85 37.15 22.76 6.12
C ARG A 85 36.92 21.95 7.40
N LEU A 86 37.20 20.65 7.36
CA LEU A 86 36.99 19.76 8.50
C LEU A 86 38.09 19.92 9.55
N LYS A 87 37.76 19.66 10.82
CA LYS A 87 38.70 19.71 11.94
C LYS A 87 38.66 18.41 12.74
N PRO A 88 39.79 17.95 13.32
CA PRO A 88 39.77 16.81 14.24
C PRO A 88 38.76 17.01 15.37
N GLY A 89 38.03 15.95 15.73
CA GLY A 89 36.98 15.94 16.75
C GLY A 89 35.59 16.40 16.28
N GLN A 90 35.48 17.02 15.10
CA GLN A 90 34.23 17.55 14.58
C GLN A 90 33.22 16.43 14.27
N LEU A 91 31.96 16.65 14.64
CA LEU A 91 30.85 15.75 14.32
C LEU A 91 30.50 15.85 12.83
N VAL A 92 30.42 14.70 12.16
CA VAL A 92 30.13 14.60 10.73
C VAL A 92 29.10 13.52 10.44
N PHE A 93 28.34 13.73 9.36
CA PHE A 93 27.55 12.71 8.69
C PHE A 93 28.35 12.21 7.48
N PHE A 94 28.55 10.89 7.40
CA PHE A 94 29.14 10.23 6.24
C PHE A 94 28.04 9.79 5.26
N ASP A 95 28.07 10.32 4.04
CA ASP A 95 27.22 9.92 2.92
C ASP A 95 27.82 8.70 2.19
N PRO A 96 27.12 7.56 2.08
CA PRO A 96 27.64 6.36 1.44
C PRO A 96 27.63 6.40 -0.09
N TYR A 97 27.02 7.42 -0.74
CA TYR A 97 27.02 7.56 -2.20
C TYR A 97 28.34 8.17 -2.68
N ILE A 98 29.29 7.32 -3.07
CA ILE A 98 30.62 7.75 -3.49
C ILE A 98 30.64 7.87 -5.02
N GLN A 99 31.12 9.02 -5.50
CA GLN A 99 31.29 9.31 -6.92
C GLN A 99 32.76 9.67 -7.22
N GLY A 100 33.25 9.29 -8.40
CA GLY A 100 34.56 9.73 -8.89
C GLY A 100 34.62 11.25 -9.06
N ARG A 101 35.75 11.84 -8.65
CA ARG A 101 36.00 13.29 -8.74
C ARG A 101 36.10 13.81 -10.17
N ASP A 102 36.45 12.94 -11.10
CA ASP A 102 36.51 13.17 -12.54
C ASP A 102 35.17 12.92 -13.27
N ARG A 103 34.09 12.73 -12.50
CA ARG A 103 32.71 12.41 -12.93
C ARG A 103 32.57 10.97 -13.44
N GLY A 104 31.55 10.28 -12.94
CA GLY A 104 31.31 8.84 -13.18
C GLY A 104 31.67 8.00 -11.95
N GLY A 105 31.55 6.68 -12.06
CA GLY A 105 31.95 5.76 -10.99
C GLY A 105 31.13 5.86 -9.71
N LEU A 106 29.81 6.01 -9.84
CA LEU A 106 28.89 6.08 -8.70
C LEU A 106 28.64 4.68 -8.12
N TYR A 107 28.77 4.55 -6.82
CA TYR A 107 28.35 3.34 -6.09
C TYR A 107 27.95 3.67 -4.66
N ILE A 108 27.49 2.66 -3.93
CA ILE A 108 27.01 2.81 -2.55
C ILE A 108 27.91 2.01 -1.61
N SER A 109 28.72 2.72 -0.82
CA SER A 109 29.68 2.15 0.13
C SER A 109 29.02 1.13 1.06
N GLY A 110 29.62 -0.06 1.16
CA GLY A 110 29.14 -1.15 2.01
C GLY A 110 27.85 -1.84 1.53
N MET A 111 27.31 -1.46 0.36
CA MET A 111 26.08 -2.04 -0.20
C MET A 111 26.24 -2.62 -1.59
N MET A 112 26.91 -1.93 -2.52
CA MET A 112 27.11 -2.42 -3.88
C MET A 112 28.37 -1.81 -4.50
N GLU A 113 29.09 -2.57 -5.31
CA GLU A 113 30.35 -2.12 -5.93
C GLU A 113 30.19 -1.23 -7.18
N GLY A 114 28.95 -1.04 -7.64
CA GLY A 114 28.61 -0.29 -8.86
C GLY A 114 28.59 -1.17 -10.11
N PHE A 115 28.51 -0.55 -11.29
CA PHE A 115 28.33 -1.24 -12.57
C PHE A 115 29.34 -0.84 -13.65
N ASP A 116 29.93 0.35 -13.54
CA ASP A 116 30.90 0.86 -14.51
C ASP A 116 32.35 0.69 -14.04
N GLU A 117 33.30 0.78 -14.96
CA GLU A 117 34.73 0.60 -14.67
C GLU A 117 35.24 1.54 -13.57
N GLY A 118 34.78 2.79 -13.56
CA GLY A 118 35.13 3.77 -12.54
C GLY A 118 34.63 3.36 -11.15
N SER A 119 33.37 2.91 -11.07
CA SER A 119 32.75 2.48 -9.82
C SER A 119 33.45 1.25 -9.25
N LEU A 120 33.77 0.27 -10.10
CA LEU A 120 34.53 -0.93 -9.71
C LEU A 120 35.95 -0.59 -9.27
N LYS A 121 36.63 0.34 -9.95
CA LYS A 121 37.97 0.80 -9.57
C LYS A 121 37.96 1.45 -8.19
N LEU A 122 36.96 2.30 -7.90
CA LEU A 122 36.84 3.00 -6.62
C LEU A 122 36.44 2.04 -5.48
N SER A 123 35.40 1.25 -5.71
CA SER A 123 34.83 0.33 -4.72
C SER A 123 35.73 -0.86 -4.42
N ARG A 124 36.52 -1.35 -5.38
CA ARG A 124 37.51 -2.41 -5.12
C ARG A 124 38.88 -1.86 -4.74
N GLY A 125 39.09 -0.56 -4.87
CA GLY A 125 40.36 0.11 -4.59
C GLY A 125 40.33 0.91 -3.29
N GLU A 126 40.50 2.24 -3.42
CA GLU A 126 40.74 3.17 -2.32
C GLU A 126 39.59 3.22 -1.29
N TRP A 127 38.36 2.96 -1.74
CA TRP A 127 37.12 3.17 -0.97
C TRP A 127 36.34 1.86 -0.75
N ARG A 128 37.08 0.75 -0.61
CA ARG A 128 36.52 -0.60 -0.44
C ARG A 128 35.81 -0.82 0.89
N ASP A 129 36.46 -0.40 1.97
CA ASP A 129 36.00 -0.66 3.33
C ASP A 129 35.03 0.43 3.80
N SER A 130 33.96 0.01 4.46
CA SER A 130 32.88 0.88 4.93
C SER A 130 32.88 1.02 6.47
N THR A 131 31.72 1.30 7.05
CA THR A 131 31.59 1.87 8.40
C THR A 131 31.32 0.89 9.54
N TYR A 132 31.21 -0.42 9.31
CA TYR A 132 31.14 -1.39 10.43
C TYR A 132 32.53 -1.65 11.01
N ALA A 133 33.16 -0.58 11.49
CA ALA A 133 34.46 -0.56 12.15
C ALA A 133 34.52 0.58 13.18
N ASP A 134 35.43 0.49 14.15
CA ASP A 134 35.66 1.59 15.10
C ASP A 134 36.17 2.86 14.37
N TYR A 135 36.98 2.67 13.32
CA TYR A 135 37.52 3.72 12.46
C TYR A 135 37.38 3.35 10.98
N ALA A 136 36.95 4.32 10.16
CA ALA A 136 36.78 4.15 8.71
C ALA A 136 37.50 5.27 7.95
N LYS A 137 38.18 4.92 6.84
CA LYS A 137 38.74 5.88 5.89
C LYS A 137 37.71 6.12 4.79
N VAL A 138 37.30 7.37 4.61
CA VAL A 138 36.23 7.74 3.68
C VAL A 138 36.62 8.99 2.87
N PRO A 139 35.97 9.26 1.72
CA PRO A 139 36.24 10.47 0.94
C PRO A 139 35.90 11.74 1.72
N LEU A 140 36.71 12.79 1.53
CA LEU A 140 36.50 14.09 2.17
C LEU A 140 35.15 14.72 1.77
N GLU A 141 34.78 14.60 0.49
CA GLU A 141 33.54 15.13 -0.10
C GLU A 141 32.26 14.46 0.42
N ASN A 142 32.38 13.25 0.97
CA ASN A 142 31.27 12.49 1.56
C ASN A 142 31.11 12.75 3.06
N CYS A 143 31.94 13.61 3.67
CA CYS A 143 31.88 13.94 5.09
C CYS A 143 31.30 15.33 5.33
N HIS A 144 30.03 15.37 5.71
CA HIS A 144 29.27 16.60 5.91
C HIS A 144 29.34 17.05 7.38
N PRO A 145 29.88 18.24 7.69
CA PRO A 145 29.95 18.73 9.06
C PRO A 145 28.56 19.00 9.62
N LEU A 146 28.33 18.53 10.84
CA LEU A 146 27.09 18.73 11.58
C LEU A 146 27.27 19.80 12.66
N ASN A 147 26.23 20.63 12.86
CA ASN A 147 26.22 21.60 13.95
C ASN A 147 25.85 20.88 15.27
N GLU A 148 26.88 20.40 15.96
CA GLU A 148 26.73 19.62 17.20
C GLU A 148 25.98 20.38 18.29
N GLN A 149 26.27 21.68 18.48
CA GLN A 149 25.58 22.49 19.48
C GLN A 149 24.09 22.63 19.16
N ARG A 150 23.72 22.77 17.88
CA ARG A 150 22.32 22.86 17.49
C ARG A 150 21.61 21.52 17.60
N LEU A 151 22.22 20.44 17.14
CA LEU A 151 21.57 19.13 17.07
C LEU A 151 21.47 18.44 18.44
N LEU A 152 22.59 18.36 19.18
CA LEU A 152 22.68 17.64 20.44
C LEU A 152 22.51 18.54 21.68
N GLY A 153 22.59 19.87 21.48
CA GLY A 153 22.44 20.82 22.57
C GLY A 153 21.07 20.73 23.23
N ARG A 154 21.01 21.15 24.49
CA ARG A 154 19.76 21.13 25.26
C ARG A 154 18.74 22.11 24.69
N ILE A 155 17.48 21.71 24.70
CA ILE A 155 16.36 22.49 24.16
C ILE A 155 16.26 23.86 24.83
N GLU A 156 16.50 23.95 26.16
CA GLU A 156 16.40 25.21 26.90
C GLU A 156 17.47 26.25 26.49
N ARG A 157 18.52 25.81 25.79
CA ARG A 157 19.60 26.67 25.28
C ARG A 157 19.57 26.82 23.76
N GLY A 158 18.43 26.51 23.12
CA GLY A 158 18.26 26.62 21.68
C GLY A 158 18.86 25.45 20.89
N GLY A 159 19.17 24.32 21.53
CA GLY A 159 19.46 23.07 20.83
C GLY A 159 18.18 22.30 20.45
N LEU A 160 18.34 21.13 19.84
CA LEU A 160 17.25 20.25 19.42
C LEU A 160 17.14 18.98 20.27
N GLY A 161 18.13 18.69 21.12
CA GLY A 161 18.10 17.58 22.08
C GLY A 161 18.19 16.19 21.46
N TYR A 162 18.61 16.04 20.20
CA TYR A 162 18.78 14.73 19.57
C TYR A 162 19.94 13.96 20.21
N SER A 163 19.84 12.63 20.24
CA SER A 163 20.97 11.74 20.52
C SER A 163 21.83 11.53 19.26
N ILE A 164 22.98 10.87 19.40
CA ILE A 164 23.79 10.46 18.25
C ILE A 164 23.03 9.43 17.39
N GLU A 165 22.28 8.54 18.03
CA GLU A 165 21.49 7.49 17.40
C GLU A 165 20.33 8.08 16.60
N ASP A 166 19.68 9.14 17.10
CA ASP A 166 18.62 9.85 16.38
C ASP A 166 19.12 10.42 15.05
N LEU A 167 20.36 10.93 15.03
CA LEU A 167 20.96 11.51 13.84
C LEU A 167 21.20 10.48 12.73
N CYS A 168 21.23 9.18 13.04
CA CYS A 168 21.24 8.16 11.98
C CYS A 168 19.98 8.24 11.10
N HIS A 169 18.86 8.78 11.59
CA HIS A 169 17.66 8.90 10.76
C HIS A 169 17.81 9.87 9.57
N LEU A 170 18.79 10.79 9.60
CA LEU A 170 19.04 11.80 8.55
C LEU A 170 19.12 11.20 7.14
N PHE A 171 19.74 10.04 6.97
CA PHE A 171 19.82 9.40 5.66
C PHE A 171 18.44 9.00 5.12
N SER A 172 17.55 8.52 5.99
CA SER A 172 16.19 8.12 5.58
C SER A 172 15.36 9.32 5.14
N MET A 173 15.72 10.51 5.61
CA MET A 173 15.16 11.80 5.22
C MET A 173 15.80 12.35 3.93
N ALA A 174 17.11 12.21 3.74
CA ALA A 174 17.80 12.78 2.57
C ALA A 174 17.23 12.29 1.23
N ILE A 175 16.85 11.00 1.14
CA ILE A 175 16.27 10.41 -0.08
C ILE A 175 14.96 11.10 -0.50
N PRO A 176 13.89 11.10 0.32
CA PRO A 176 12.65 11.79 -0.03
C PRO A 176 12.80 13.32 -0.08
N PHE A 177 13.75 13.91 0.65
CA PHE A 177 14.02 15.35 0.53
C PHE A 177 14.42 15.72 -0.90
N GLY A 178 15.26 14.92 -1.57
CA GLY A 178 15.60 15.13 -2.98
C GLY A 178 14.36 15.18 -3.87
N GLY A 179 13.47 14.19 -3.76
CA GLY A 179 12.24 14.18 -4.54
C GLY A 179 11.27 15.33 -4.24
N LEU A 180 11.13 15.72 -2.97
CA LEU A 180 10.30 16.86 -2.57
C LEU A 180 10.91 18.20 -3.04
N ALA A 181 12.23 18.32 -3.04
CA ALA A 181 12.92 19.51 -3.54
C ALA A 181 12.85 19.61 -5.08
N ASP A 182 12.97 18.48 -5.80
CA ASP A 182 12.92 18.45 -7.26
C ASP A 182 11.55 18.88 -7.82
N ILE A 183 10.47 18.57 -7.10
CA ILE A 183 9.11 19.04 -7.43
C ILE A 183 8.77 20.39 -6.79
N ASP A 184 9.76 21.03 -6.18
CA ASP A 184 9.70 22.38 -5.62
C ASP A 184 8.65 22.60 -4.52
N VAL A 185 8.43 21.62 -3.64
CA VAL A 185 7.44 21.73 -2.54
C VAL A 185 7.69 22.97 -1.68
N LYS A 186 6.64 23.78 -1.52
CA LYS A 186 6.63 25.01 -0.72
C LYS A 186 5.78 24.88 0.54
N SER A 187 5.97 25.85 1.43
CA SER A 187 5.07 26.03 2.56
C SER A 187 3.66 26.37 2.08
N GLY A 188 2.66 25.65 2.60
CA GLY A 188 1.26 25.79 2.20
C GLY A 188 0.81 24.82 1.10
N ASP A 189 1.74 24.17 0.38
CA ASP A 189 1.39 23.16 -0.62
C ASP A 189 0.71 21.95 0.04
N THR A 190 -0.10 21.23 -0.73
CA THR A 190 -0.63 19.92 -0.32
C THR A 190 0.05 18.84 -1.14
N VAL A 191 0.72 17.90 -0.46
CA VAL A 191 1.42 16.78 -1.11
C VAL A 191 0.79 15.45 -0.71
N ILE A 192 0.61 14.58 -1.71
CA ILE A 192 0.16 13.21 -1.50
C ILE A 192 1.40 12.32 -1.39
N ILE A 193 1.47 11.53 -0.32
CA ILE A 193 2.56 10.58 -0.11
C ILE A 193 1.99 9.17 -0.07
N ALA A 194 2.27 8.41 -1.12
CA ALA A 194 1.76 7.05 -1.33
C ALA A 194 2.89 6.15 -1.89
N PRO A 195 3.34 5.11 -1.16
CA PRO A 195 2.94 4.70 0.19
C PRO A 195 3.64 5.51 1.29
N SER A 196 2.92 5.89 2.35
CA SER A 196 3.42 6.69 3.47
C SER A 196 3.85 5.89 4.70
N THR A 197 3.58 4.59 4.77
CA THR A 197 3.81 3.79 5.99
C THR A 197 5.13 3.02 6.01
N GLY A 198 5.96 3.16 4.96
CA GLY A 198 7.31 2.56 4.90
C GLY A 198 8.39 3.47 5.50
N ARG A 199 9.63 2.99 5.59
CA ARG A 199 10.77 3.75 6.15
C ARG A 199 10.97 5.11 5.47
N TYR A 200 10.93 5.15 4.13
CA TYR A 200 11.11 6.39 3.38
C TYR A 200 9.80 7.18 3.25
N GLY A 201 8.66 6.51 3.09
CA GLY A 201 7.35 7.17 3.01
C GLY A 201 7.01 7.95 4.28
N SER A 202 7.27 7.37 5.45
CA SER A 202 7.04 8.05 6.74
C SER A 202 8.02 9.21 6.95
N ALA A 203 9.27 9.07 6.52
CA ALA A 203 10.25 10.15 6.52
C ALA A 203 9.83 11.29 5.56
N ALA A 204 9.29 10.96 4.39
CA ALA A 204 8.76 11.93 3.43
C ALA A 204 7.60 12.74 4.03
N VAL A 205 6.69 12.09 4.77
CA VAL A 205 5.61 12.77 5.50
C VAL A 205 6.18 13.78 6.49
N GLN A 206 7.14 13.37 7.31
CA GLN A 206 7.76 14.27 8.28
C GLN A 206 8.48 15.45 7.62
N LEU A 207 9.17 15.21 6.51
CA LEU A 207 9.87 16.26 5.76
C LEU A 207 8.92 17.24 5.09
N ALA A 208 7.89 16.77 4.41
CA ALA A 208 6.91 17.65 3.78
C ALA A 208 6.26 18.58 4.83
N ILE A 209 5.95 18.04 6.01
CA ILE A 209 5.46 18.82 7.15
C ILE A 209 6.50 19.85 7.61
N ALA A 210 7.78 19.47 7.72
CA ALA A 210 8.87 20.37 8.08
C ALA A 210 9.12 21.46 7.02
N MET A 211 8.88 21.16 5.74
CA MET A 211 8.94 22.12 4.62
C MET A 211 7.74 23.07 4.57
N GLY A 212 6.73 22.85 5.41
CA GLY A 212 5.57 23.73 5.52
C GLY A 212 4.31 23.21 4.82
N ALA A 213 4.36 22.04 4.17
CA ALA A 213 3.23 21.48 3.44
C ALA A 213 2.14 20.87 4.34
N HIS A 214 0.97 20.70 3.76
CA HIS A 214 -0.07 19.76 4.18
C HIS A 214 0.21 18.41 3.52
N VAL A 215 -0.05 17.32 4.24
CA VAL A 215 0.25 15.98 3.76
C VAL A 215 -0.99 15.12 3.76
N VAL A 216 -1.27 14.50 2.63
CA VAL A 216 -2.22 13.39 2.52
C VAL A 216 -1.42 12.09 2.50
N ALA A 217 -1.35 11.42 3.65
CA ALA A 217 -0.59 10.20 3.87
C ALA A 217 -1.46 8.96 3.56
N ILE A 218 -1.12 8.26 2.48
CA ILE A 218 -1.85 7.07 2.02
C ILE A 218 -1.09 5.80 2.39
N GLY A 219 -1.75 4.83 3.00
CA GLY A 219 -1.11 3.56 3.36
C GLY A 219 -2.07 2.50 3.88
N ARG A 220 -1.61 1.24 3.84
CA ARG A 220 -2.39 0.09 4.33
C ARG A 220 -2.23 -0.15 5.83
N ASN A 221 -1.11 0.29 6.41
CA ASN A 221 -0.85 0.09 7.84
C ASN A 221 -1.50 1.22 8.65
N GLY A 222 -2.76 1.01 9.06
CA GLY A 222 -3.54 1.97 9.84
C GLY A 222 -2.86 2.40 11.15
N ASN A 223 -2.05 1.53 11.78
CA ASN A 223 -1.31 1.89 12.99
C ASN A 223 -0.24 2.94 12.71
N ILE A 224 0.55 2.76 11.64
CA ILE A 224 1.59 3.72 11.26
C ILE A 224 0.93 5.02 10.76
N LEU A 225 -0.16 4.94 10.00
CA LEU A 225 -0.92 6.13 9.60
C LEU A 225 -1.41 6.91 10.83
N SER A 226 -2.01 6.24 11.81
CA SER A 226 -2.47 6.89 13.04
C SER A 226 -1.32 7.55 13.81
N GLN A 227 -0.17 6.89 13.87
CA GLN A 227 1.04 7.47 14.45
C GLN A 227 1.49 8.72 13.69
N LEU A 228 1.49 8.69 12.35
CA LEU A 228 1.83 9.85 11.52
C LEU A 228 0.86 11.00 11.75
N ALA A 229 -0.46 10.78 11.65
CA ALA A 229 -1.48 11.79 11.92
C ALA A 229 -1.31 12.45 13.30
N ALA A 230 -0.99 11.64 14.33
CA ALA A 230 -0.80 12.14 15.69
C ALA A 230 0.40 13.09 15.84
N THR A 231 1.37 13.06 14.92
CA THR A 231 2.55 13.93 15.00
C THR A 231 2.29 15.37 14.57
N ASN A 232 1.32 15.61 13.68
CA ASN A 232 1.03 16.96 13.20
C ASN A 232 -0.39 17.06 12.60
N LYS A 233 -1.12 18.11 12.99
CA LYS A 233 -2.48 18.40 12.49
C LYS A 233 -2.60 18.62 10.98
N ARG A 234 -1.48 18.88 10.28
CA ARG A 234 -1.45 19.04 8.82
C ARG A 234 -1.33 17.71 8.07
N ILE A 235 -1.37 16.59 8.77
CA ILE A 235 -1.34 15.25 8.18
C ILE A 235 -2.77 14.68 8.20
N SER A 236 -3.34 14.53 7.02
CA SER A 236 -4.56 13.74 6.80
C SER A 236 -4.17 12.34 6.37
N THR A 237 -4.80 11.31 6.93
CA THR A 237 -4.46 9.92 6.61
C THR A 237 -5.59 9.19 5.95
N VAL A 238 -5.20 8.25 5.10
CA VAL A 238 -6.08 7.68 4.11
C VAL A 238 -5.90 6.16 4.13
N SER A 239 -6.88 5.42 4.68
CA SER A 239 -6.86 3.95 4.90
C SER A 239 -8.20 3.25 4.61
N GLY A 240 -8.20 1.98 4.17
CA GLY A 240 -9.40 1.18 3.85
C GLY A 240 -9.77 1.18 2.36
N THR A 241 -10.35 0.07 1.86
CA THR A 241 -10.68 -0.11 0.43
C THR A 241 -12.10 0.38 0.10
N MET A 242 -13.18 -0.39 0.35
CA MET A 242 -14.52 -0.05 -0.19
C MET A 242 -15.29 1.04 0.56
N GLY A 243 -15.49 0.90 1.89
CA GLY A 243 -16.27 1.88 2.66
C GLY A 243 -15.69 3.30 2.58
N ARG A 244 -14.38 3.40 2.38
CA ARG A 244 -13.70 4.68 2.13
C ARG A 244 -14.03 5.26 0.75
N LEU A 245 -13.98 4.46 -0.32
CA LEU A 245 -14.31 4.93 -1.68
C LEU A 245 -15.75 5.47 -1.76
N PHE A 246 -16.69 4.81 -1.09
CA PHE A 246 -18.06 5.32 -0.98
C PHE A 246 -18.10 6.64 -0.24
N THR A 247 -17.44 6.71 0.92
CA THR A 247 -17.37 7.92 1.74
C THR A 247 -16.77 9.09 0.96
N GLU A 248 -15.66 8.88 0.26
CA GLU A 248 -15.00 9.93 -0.53
C GLU A 248 -15.88 10.45 -1.65
N GLU A 249 -16.56 9.59 -2.40
CA GLU A 249 -17.47 10.02 -3.47
C GLU A 249 -18.75 10.67 -2.92
N LEU A 250 -19.30 10.19 -1.81
CA LEU A 250 -20.47 10.79 -1.16
C LEU A 250 -20.17 12.20 -0.64
N LEU A 251 -18.97 12.43 -0.09
CA LEU A 251 -18.54 13.74 0.41
C LEU A 251 -18.22 14.75 -0.69
N LYS A 252 -17.94 14.32 -1.92
CA LYS A 252 -17.78 15.24 -3.06
C LYS A 252 -19.09 15.96 -3.39
N GLY A 253 -20.24 15.33 -3.08
CA GLY A 253 -21.55 15.98 -3.15
C GLY A 253 -21.87 16.73 -1.87
N SER A 254 -22.52 17.89 -1.97
CA SER A 254 -22.98 18.67 -0.80
C SER A 254 -24.31 18.20 -0.22
N ASN A 255 -24.87 17.10 -0.74
CA ASN A 255 -26.28 16.73 -0.51
C ASN A 255 -26.44 15.58 0.51
N HIS A 256 -25.33 14.99 0.97
CA HIS A 256 -25.34 13.81 1.84
C HIS A 256 -24.77 14.12 3.21
N THR A 257 -25.43 13.64 4.25
CA THR A 257 -24.85 13.56 5.60
C THR A 257 -24.35 12.13 5.79
N VAL A 258 -23.03 11.95 5.80
CA VAL A 258 -22.43 10.61 5.92
C VAL A 258 -22.05 10.36 7.39
N THR A 259 -22.56 9.27 7.97
CA THR A 259 -22.22 8.86 9.33
C THR A 259 -21.47 7.53 9.31
N ALA A 260 -20.26 7.50 9.85
CA ALA A 260 -19.48 6.28 10.05
C ALA A 260 -19.78 5.67 11.43
N ILE A 261 -20.28 4.44 11.42
CA ILE A 261 -20.42 3.63 12.64
C ILE A 261 -19.07 3.02 12.98
N THR A 262 -18.54 3.36 14.16
CA THR A 262 -17.21 2.94 14.60
C THR A 262 -17.27 2.37 16.00
N ARG A 263 -16.44 1.36 16.29
CA ARG A 263 -16.32 0.83 17.65
C ARG A 263 -15.91 1.92 18.64
N GLN A 264 -16.39 1.83 19.87
CA GLN A 264 -16.12 2.80 20.93
C GLN A 264 -14.61 3.07 21.11
N ASP A 265 -13.79 2.02 21.09
CA ASP A 265 -12.32 2.12 21.23
C ASP A 265 -11.56 2.27 19.91
N SER A 266 -12.26 2.50 18.79
CA SER A 266 -11.60 2.60 17.48
C SER A 266 -10.66 3.81 17.42
N LYS A 267 -9.44 3.59 16.92
CA LYS A 267 -8.48 4.67 16.63
C LYS A 267 -8.45 5.04 15.14
N ALA A 268 -9.42 4.55 14.37
CA ALA A 268 -9.50 4.84 12.93
C ALA A 268 -9.65 6.34 12.70
N ASN A 269 -8.83 6.88 11.80
CA ASN A 269 -8.96 8.26 11.36
C ASN A 269 -10.08 8.32 10.31
N ILE A 270 -11.12 9.09 10.58
CA ILE A 270 -12.29 9.22 9.71
C ILE A 270 -12.13 10.50 8.89
N PRO A 271 -12.42 10.49 7.57
CA PRO A 271 -12.29 11.67 6.72
C PRO A 271 -13.08 12.88 7.26
N GLU A 272 -12.55 14.09 7.02
CA GLU A 272 -13.25 15.34 7.34
C GLU A 272 -14.58 15.41 6.56
N GLY A 273 -15.65 15.86 7.23
CA GLY A 273 -17.02 15.89 6.69
C GLY A 273 -17.87 14.66 7.02
N VAL A 274 -17.29 13.60 7.57
CA VAL A 274 -18.03 12.42 8.04
C VAL A 274 -18.37 12.56 9.52
N LEU A 275 -19.63 12.37 9.87
CA LEU A 275 -20.07 12.26 11.25
C LEU A 275 -19.65 10.91 11.83
N ILE A 276 -19.29 10.87 13.12
CA ILE A 276 -18.83 9.64 13.76
C ILE A 276 -19.85 9.21 14.80
N ALA A 277 -20.44 8.03 14.60
CA ALA A 277 -21.23 7.35 15.61
C ALA A 277 -20.37 6.28 16.29
N ARG A 278 -20.04 6.49 17.57
CA ARG A 278 -19.28 5.55 18.40
C ARG A 278 -20.24 4.57 19.05
N VAL A 279 -20.07 3.28 18.77
CA VAL A 279 -20.98 2.23 19.23
C VAL A 279 -20.24 1.09 19.91
N ASP A 280 -20.96 0.42 20.81
CA ASP A 280 -20.64 -0.93 21.28
C ASP A 280 -21.54 -1.90 20.51
N TYR A 281 -20.94 -2.82 19.76
CA TYR A 281 -21.70 -3.80 18.97
C TYR A 281 -22.43 -4.83 19.82
N GLU A 282 -22.12 -4.91 21.12
CA GLU A 282 -22.86 -5.72 22.08
C GLU A 282 -23.99 -4.93 22.79
N ASP A 283 -24.02 -3.60 22.66
CA ASP A 283 -25.13 -2.75 23.13
C ASP A 283 -26.03 -2.34 21.95
N GLU A 284 -27.14 -3.07 21.79
CA GLU A 284 -28.16 -2.78 20.79
C GLU A 284 -28.68 -1.32 20.85
N GLY A 285 -28.81 -0.76 22.07
CA GLY A 285 -29.27 0.62 22.23
C GLY A 285 -28.29 1.64 21.66
N SER A 286 -26.97 1.35 21.71
CA SER A 286 -25.97 2.19 21.07
C SER A 286 -26.05 2.16 19.55
N LEU A 287 -26.34 0.99 18.98
CA LEU A 287 -26.52 0.80 17.53
C LEU A 287 -27.80 1.50 17.03
N VAL A 288 -28.91 1.40 17.77
CA VAL A 288 -30.16 2.08 17.42
C VAL A 288 -29.95 3.60 17.39
N ARG A 289 -29.38 4.18 18.45
CA ARG A 289 -29.09 5.63 18.50
C ARG A 289 -28.19 6.11 17.36
N ALA A 290 -27.25 5.27 16.92
CA ALA A 290 -26.38 5.60 15.79
C ALA A 290 -27.12 5.64 14.44
N LEU A 291 -28.27 4.99 14.34
CA LEU A 291 -29.06 4.83 13.13
C LEU A 291 -30.32 5.69 13.10
N GLU A 292 -30.69 6.32 14.22
CA GLU A 292 -31.83 7.24 14.31
C GLU A 292 -31.67 8.39 13.29
N GLY A 293 -32.74 8.63 12.53
CA GLY A 293 -32.79 9.69 11.52
C GLY A 293 -32.02 9.41 10.22
N GLN A 294 -31.37 8.25 10.08
CA GLN A 294 -30.69 7.87 8.83
C GLN A 294 -31.69 7.32 7.81
N GLN A 295 -31.59 7.76 6.55
CA GLN A 295 -32.44 7.24 5.46
C GLN A 295 -31.95 5.91 4.85
N TYR A 296 -30.64 5.65 4.94
CA TYR A 296 -30.03 4.50 4.26
C TYR A 296 -28.84 3.98 5.06
N LEU A 297 -28.80 2.66 5.29
CA LEU A 297 -27.66 1.98 5.92
C LEU A 297 -26.90 1.15 4.88
N ILE A 298 -25.60 1.41 4.72
CA ILE A 298 -24.69 0.58 3.91
C ILE A 298 -23.79 -0.24 4.82
N ILE A 299 -23.79 -1.56 4.67
CA ILE A 299 -22.94 -2.45 5.47
C ILE A 299 -21.73 -2.92 4.64
N THR A 300 -20.52 -2.51 5.04
CA THR A 300 -19.24 -2.88 4.39
C THR A 300 -18.31 -3.62 5.34
N LEU A 301 -18.76 -4.74 5.91
CA LEU A 301 -17.97 -5.51 6.87
C LEU A 301 -16.92 -6.38 6.15
N ASN A 302 -15.77 -6.58 6.79
CA ASN A 302 -14.80 -7.57 6.35
C ASN A 302 -15.44 -8.97 6.38
N VAL A 303 -15.13 -9.82 5.40
CA VAL A 303 -15.62 -11.20 5.30
C VAL A 303 -15.35 -12.06 6.55
N PHE A 304 -14.34 -11.70 7.36
CA PHE A 304 -14.00 -12.36 8.63
C PHE A 304 -14.54 -11.64 9.88
N ALA A 305 -15.43 -10.66 9.73
CA ALA A 305 -16.14 -10.08 10.86
C ALA A 305 -16.99 -11.14 11.57
N PRO A 306 -17.27 -10.99 12.88
CA PRO A 306 -18.18 -11.90 13.59
C PRO A 306 -19.51 -12.02 12.85
N GLN A 307 -19.98 -13.25 12.65
CA GLN A 307 -21.10 -13.56 11.74
C GLN A 307 -22.40 -12.85 12.13
N ASP A 308 -22.61 -12.58 13.42
CA ASP A 308 -23.78 -11.91 13.97
C ASP A 308 -23.74 -10.37 13.87
N THR A 309 -22.60 -9.78 13.51
CA THR A 309 -22.41 -8.32 13.45
C THR A 309 -23.40 -7.66 12.49
N GLN A 310 -23.62 -8.27 11.32
CA GLN A 310 -24.56 -7.75 10.33
C GLN A 310 -26.00 -7.82 10.84
N THR A 311 -26.40 -8.97 11.38
CA THR A 311 -27.72 -9.18 11.99
C THR A 311 -28.01 -8.15 13.08
N LYS A 312 -27.03 -7.85 13.94
CA LYS A 312 -27.13 -6.78 14.95
C LYS A 312 -27.43 -5.41 14.33
N LEU A 313 -26.73 -5.05 13.26
CA LEU A 313 -26.94 -3.79 12.53
C LEU A 313 -28.32 -3.74 11.85
N VAL A 314 -28.75 -4.83 11.22
CA VAL A 314 -30.06 -4.93 10.56
C VAL A 314 -31.20 -4.76 11.57
N ARG A 315 -31.13 -5.44 12.72
CA ARG A 315 -32.13 -5.30 13.80
C ARG A 315 -32.15 -3.89 14.38
N ALA A 316 -30.99 -3.29 14.59
CA ALA A 316 -30.88 -1.92 15.07
C ALA A 316 -31.45 -0.92 14.05
N ALA A 317 -31.22 -1.12 12.75
CA ALA A 317 -31.78 -0.30 11.68
C ALA A 317 -33.31 -0.37 11.66
N ALA A 318 -33.88 -1.56 11.79
CA ALA A 318 -35.33 -1.74 11.89
C ALA A 318 -35.91 -1.04 13.14
N LYS A 319 -35.26 -1.15 14.29
CA LYS A 319 -35.68 -0.44 15.52
C LYS A 319 -35.58 1.08 15.41
N ALA A 320 -34.57 1.58 14.70
CA ALA A 320 -34.39 3.00 14.43
C ALA A 320 -35.32 3.54 13.32
N GLY A 321 -36.04 2.66 12.62
CA GLY A 321 -36.94 3.04 11.52
C GLY A 321 -36.19 3.44 10.24
N VAL A 322 -35.00 2.90 9.99
CA VAL A 322 -34.23 3.18 8.77
C VAL A 322 -34.97 2.59 7.56
N PRO A 323 -35.35 3.39 6.54
CA PRO A 323 -36.15 2.90 5.41
C PRO A 323 -35.43 1.90 4.50
N TYR A 324 -34.13 2.12 4.21
CA TYR A 324 -33.40 1.27 3.27
C TYR A 324 -32.12 0.69 3.88
N VAL A 325 -31.85 -0.58 3.58
CA VAL A 325 -30.63 -1.26 4.02
C VAL A 325 -29.96 -1.95 2.84
N MET A 326 -28.69 -1.62 2.59
CA MET A 326 -27.81 -2.44 1.77
C MET A 326 -27.07 -3.44 2.67
N PRO A 327 -27.41 -4.74 2.63
CA PRO A 327 -26.67 -5.75 3.36
C PRO A 327 -25.23 -5.85 2.82
N ASN A 328 -24.35 -6.52 3.56
CA ASN A 328 -22.97 -6.77 3.16
C ASN A 328 -22.93 -7.83 2.05
N CYS A 329 -23.33 -7.42 0.85
CA CYS A 329 -23.44 -8.25 -0.34
C CYS A 329 -22.73 -7.51 -1.48
N TRP A 330 -21.46 -7.86 -1.70
CA TRP A 330 -20.60 -7.25 -2.71
C TRP A 330 -20.02 -8.37 -3.59
N GLY A 331 -20.08 -8.20 -4.90
CA GLY A 331 -19.51 -9.17 -5.84
C GLY A 331 -20.48 -9.55 -6.96
N PRO A 332 -20.60 -10.84 -7.29
CA PRO A 332 -21.34 -11.29 -8.46
C PRO A 332 -22.86 -11.34 -8.22
N ASP A 333 -23.61 -11.73 -9.25
CA ASP A 333 -25.08 -11.75 -9.31
C ASP A 333 -25.75 -12.38 -8.05
N PRO A 334 -26.36 -11.55 -7.17
CA PRO A 334 -27.03 -12.03 -5.97
C PRO A 334 -28.43 -12.60 -6.26
N ALA A 335 -28.96 -12.47 -7.49
CA ALA A 335 -30.18 -13.14 -7.93
C ALA A 335 -29.91 -14.54 -8.51
N ASN A 336 -28.64 -14.92 -8.69
CA ASN A 336 -28.27 -16.26 -9.18
C ASN A 336 -28.16 -17.26 -8.03
N GLU A 337 -29.23 -17.99 -7.77
CA GLU A 337 -29.29 -18.97 -6.68
C GLU A 337 -28.21 -20.06 -6.77
N ALA A 338 -27.90 -20.53 -7.98
CA ALA A 338 -26.88 -21.57 -8.18
C ALA A 338 -25.48 -21.04 -7.82
N LEU A 339 -25.15 -19.83 -8.28
CA LEU A 339 -23.89 -19.16 -7.96
C LEU A 339 -23.76 -18.91 -6.45
N LEU A 340 -24.83 -18.49 -5.79
CA LEU A 340 -24.85 -18.26 -4.36
C LEU A 340 -24.72 -19.56 -3.55
N ALA A 341 -25.43 -20.63 -3.94
CA ALA A 341 -25.38 -21.92 -3.26
C ALA A 341 -23.97 -22.57 -3.32
N GLU A 342 -23.22 -22.28 -4.38
CA GLU A 342 -21.85 -22.77 -4.59
C GLU A 342 -20.78 -21.86 -3.97
N SER A 343 -21.17 -20.69 -3.46
CA SER A 343 -20.30 -19.73 -2.77
C SER A 343 -20.43 -19.88 -1.25
N LEU A 344 -19.32 -19.69 -0.53
CA LEU A 344 -19.38 -19.61 0.94
C LEU A 344 -20.09 -18.34 1.44
N LEU A 345 -20.29 -17.35 0.57
CA LEU A 345 -20.91 -16.06 0.92
C LEU A 345 -22.43 -16.06 0.69
N GLY A 346 -22.95 -16.91 -0.19
CA GLY A 346 -24.36 -16.91 -0.57
C GLY A 346 -25.33 -17.10 0.59
N PRO A 347 -25.13 -18.10 1.48
CA PRO A 347 -26.00 -18.27 2.65
C PRO A 347 -26.01 -17.04 3.59
N LEU A 348 -24.88 -16.33 3.72
CA LEU A 348 -24.79 -15.11 4.54
C LEU A 348 -25.60 -13.98 3.90
N PHE A 349 -25.52 -13.82 2.58
CA PHE A 349 -26.27 -12.80 1.85
C PHE A 349 -27.78 -13.06 1.92
N GLN A 350 -28.20 -14.28 1.63
CA GLN A 350 -29.61 -14.70 1.69
C GLN A 350 -30.16 -14.59 3.12
N GLY A 351 -29.37 -14.91 4.14
CA GLY A 351 -29.76 -14.75 5.54
C GLY A 351 -30.03 -13.29 5.90
N ALA A 352 -29.20 -12.36 5.41
CA ALA A 352 -29.36 -10.93 5.65
C ALA A 352 -30.64 -10.38 5.01
N VAL A 353 -30.88 -10.71 3.74
CA VAL A 353 -32.07 -10.31 3.00
C VAL A 353 -33.34 -10.81 3.70
N LYS A 354 -33.37 -12.11 4.05
CA LYS A 354 -34.50 -12.70 4.78
C LYS A 354 -34.76 -12.02 6.11
N GLU A 355 -33.70 -11.65 6.84
CA GLU A 355 -33.85 -10.96 8.12
C GLU A 355 -34.42 -9.55 7.94
N ILE A 356 -33.97 -8.80 6.93
CA ILE A 356 -34.54 -7.49 6.58
C ILE A 356 -36.04 -7.62 6.26
N GLU A 357 -36.40 -8.58 5.40
CA GLU A 357 -37.79 -8.84 5.00
C GLU A 357 -38.66 -9.26 6.18
N GLN A 358 -38.16 -10.13 7.06
CA GLN A 358 -38.90 -10.62 8.25
C GLN A 358 -39.18 -9.53 9.28
N LEU A 359 -38.31 -8.51 9.36
CA LEU A 359 -38.52 -7.39 10.27
C LEU A 359 -39.60 -6.43 9.76
N CYS A 360 -39.92 -6.46 8.46
CA CYS A 360 -40.98 -5.65 7.83
C CYS A 360 -40.87 -4.14 8.08
N VAL A 361 -39.65 -3.61 8.27
CA VAL A 361 -39.41 -2.17 8.48
C VAL A 361 -38.64 -1.57 7.30
N SER A 362 -37.52 -2.19 6.93
CA SER A 362 -36.64 -1.68 5.87
C SER A 362 -36.85 -2.45 4.58
N GLU A 363 -36.68 -1.77 3.44
CA GLU A 363 -36.54 -2.40 2.14
C GLU A 363 -35.05 -2.60 1.84
N TRP A 364 -34.67 -3.76 1.31
CA TRP A 364 -33.28 -4.02 0.96
C TRP A 364 -32.96 -3.53 -0.44
N ILE A 365 -31.76 -3.00 -0.67
CA ILE A 365 -31.28 -2.63 -2.00
C ILE A 365 -29.81 -3.04 -2.14
N ILE A 366 -29.49 -3.84 -3.15
CA ILE A 366 -28.12 -4.33 -3.38
C ILE A 366 -27.53 -3.70 -4.63
N MET A 367 -26.34 -3.11 -4.50
CA MET A 367 -25.49 -2.80 -5.65
C MET A 367 -24.65 -4.04 -6.02
N SER A 368 -24.92 -4.62 -7.18
CA SER A 368 -24.06 -5.68 -7.74
C SER A 368 -23.07 -5.06 -8.74
N CYS A 369 -21.78 -5.32 -8.54
CA CYS A 369 -20.69 -4.71 -9.33
C CYS A 369 -19.70 -5.72 -9.92
N GLY A 370 -19.97 -7.02 -9.77
CA GLY A 370 -18.99 -8.05 -10.07
C GLY A 370 -17.76 -7.95 -9.16
N PHE A 371 -16.65 -8.56 -9.56
CA PHE A 371 -15.39 -8.36 -8.84
C PHE A 371 -14.73 -7.05 -9.23
N TRP A 372 -13.90 -6.53 -8.32
CA TRP A 372 -13.15 -5.29 -8.55
C TRP A 372 -11.99 -5.50 -9.50
N TYR A 373 -11.97 -4.81 -10.64
CA TYR A 373 -11.10 -5.10 -11.77
C TYR A 373 -9.61 -5.10 -11.38
N GLU A 374 -9.08 -3.96 -10.92
CA GLU A 374 -7.67 -3.78 -10.58
C GLU A 374 -7.21 -4.68 -9.43
N PHE A 375 -8.07 -4.90 -8.43
CA PHE A 375 -7.80 -5.83 -7.32
C PHE A 375 -7.70 -7.28 -7.83
N SER A 376 -8.54 -7.65 -8.78
CA SER A 376 -8.64 -9.01 -9.28
C SER A 376 -7.55 -9.33 -10.31
N LEU A 377 -7.25 -8.37 -11.18
CA LEU A 377 -6.19 -8.44 -12.18
C LEU A 377 -4.80 -8.45 -11.53
N GLY A 378 -4.57 -7.55 -10.56
CA GLY A 378 -3.28 -7.42 -9.87
C GLY A 378 -3.04 -8.43 -8.74
N GLY A 379 -4.04 -9.26 -8.43
CA GLY A 379 -3.97 -10.21 -7.33
C GLY A 379 -3.14 -11.46 -7.63
N SER A 380 -3.34 -12.51 -6.83
CA SER A 380 -2.68 -13.80 -7.08
C SER A 380 -3.27 -14.49 -8.32
N PRO A 381 -2.54 -15.46 -8.91
CA PRO A 381 -3.03 -16.22 -10.07
C PRO A 381 -4.33 -16.99 -9.81
N ASN A 382 -4.76 -17.12 -8.55
CA ASN A 382 -6.03 -17.71 -8.17
C ASN A 382 -7.24 -16.83 -8.53
N ARG A 383 -7.04 -15.54 -8.87
CA ARG A 383 -8.10 -14.61 -9.27
C ARG A 383 -8.35 -14.68 -10.78
N TYR A 384 -8.02 -13.64 -11.53
CA TYR A 384 -8.16 -13.60 -12.99
C TYR A 384 -7.06 -14.35 -13.76
N GLY A 385 -6.22 -15.12 -13.07
CA GLY A 385 -5.20 -15.96 -13.71
C GLY A 385 -3.84 -15.29 -13.95
N PHE A 386 -3.74 -13.98 -13.74
CA PHE A 386 -2.52 -13.22 -13.97
C PHE A 386 -1.52 -13.31 -12.81
N ASP A 387 -0.25 -13.44 -13.14
CA ASP A 387 0.90 -13.20 -12.27
C ASP A 387 1.75 -12.09 -12.88
N MET A 388 1.52 -10.85 -12.45
CA MET A 388 2.23 -9.70 -13.00
C MET A 388 3.72 -9.70 -12.64
N LYS A 389 4.09 -10.31 -11.50
CA LYS A 389 5.49 -10.35 -11.03
C LYS A 389 6.32 -11.33 -11.85
N ASN A 390 5.74 -12.50 -12.14
CA ASN A 390 6.41 -13.57 -12.88
C ASN A 390 6.08 -13.59 -14.38
N LYS A 391 5.26 -12.65 -14.86
CA LYS A 391 4.75 -12.61 -16.24
C LYS A 391 4.18 -13.96 -16.67
N SER A 392 3.22 -14.48 -15.92
CA SER A 392 2.51 -15.70 -16.28
C SER A 392 1.00 -15.51 -16.27
N LEU A 393 0.30 -16.28 -17.10
CA LEU A 393 -1.15 -16.25 -17.22
C LEU A 393 -1.70 -17.68 -17.23
N ILE A 394 -2.71 -17.92 -16.41
CA ILE A 394 -3.54 -19.13 -16.46
C ILE A 394 -4.83 -18.78 -17.20
N LEU A 395 -4.95 -19.25 -18.45
CA LEU A 395 -6.17 -19.15 -19.23
C LEU A 395 -7.19 -20.21 -18.78
N PHE A 396 -8.43 -19.79 -18.65
CA PHE A 396 -9.55 -20.62 -18.22
C PHE A 396 -10.33 -21.06 -19.46
N ASP A 397 -10.43 -22.37 -19.65
CA ASP A 397 -11.06 -22.97 -20.83
C ASP A 397 -10.55 -22.35 -22.15
N ASP A 398 -11.40 -21.65 -22.90
CA ASP A 398 -11.10 -21.05 -24.20
C ASP A 398 -10.83 -19.54 -24.17
N ASP A 399 -10.67 -18.94 -22.97
CA ASP A 399 -10.41 -17.51 -22.70
C ASP A 399 -11.48 -16.50 -23.17
N SER A 400 -12.56 -16.98 -23.79
CA SER A 400 -13.56 -16.14 -24.47
C SER A 400 -14.75 -15.78 -23.58
N VAL A 401 -14.96 -16.50 -22.46
CA VAL A 401 -16.04 -16.24 -21.52
C VAL A 401 -15.90 -14.84 -20.94
N LYS A 402 -16.90 -14.00 -21.19
CA LYS A 402 -16.96 -12.64 -20.66
C LYS A 402 -17.58 -12.62 -19.28
N ILE A 403 -17.08 -11.70 -18.47
CA ILE A 403 -17.60 -11.41 -17.14
C ILE A 403 -17.84 -9.92 -16.98
N THR A 404 -18.78 -9.57 -16.11
CA THR A 404 -19.00 -8.20 -15.68
C THR A 404 -18.08 -7.89 -14.49
N THR A 405 -17.35 -6.77 -14.56
CA THR A 405 -16.39 -6.34 -13.53
C THR A 405 -16.34 -4.81 -13.47
N SER A 406 -16.09 -4.29 -12.27
CA SER A 406 -16.10 -2.84 -12.02
C SER A 406 -14.83 -2.37 -11.38
N THR A 407 -14.40 -1.14 -11.67
CA THR A 407 -13.29 -0.52 -10.92
C THR A 407 -13.77 -0.10 -9.52
N PHE A 408 -12.83 0.05 -8.59
CA PHE A 408 -13.08 0.64 -7.29
C PHE A 408 -13.70 2.03 -7.39
N ALA A 409 -13.18 2.85 -8.31
CA ALA A 409 -13.67 4.20 -8.55
C ALA A 409 -15.12 4.21 -9.05
N GLN A 410 -15.48 3.30 -9.96
CA GLN A 410 -16.85 3.18 -10.47
C GLN A 410 -17.83 2.78 -9.36
N CYS A 411 -17.44 1.84 -8.48
CA CYS A 411 -18.28 1.45 -7.33
C CYS A 411 -18.54 2.65 -6.40
N GLY A 412 -17.51 3.47 -6.16
CA GLY A 412 -17.62 4.74 -5.43
C GLY A 412 -18.67 5.68 -6.05
N ARG A 413 -18.49 5.98 -7.35
CA ARG A 413 -19.38 6.87 -8.10
C ARG A 413 -20.81 6.33 -8.14
N ALA A 414 -20.98 5.02 -8.29
CA ALA A 414 -22.29 4.36 -8.35
C ALA A 414 -23.11 4.63 -7.11
N ILE A 415 -22.56 4.37 -5.92
CA ILE A 415 -23.26 4.63 -4.66
C ILE A 415 -23.58 6.12 -4.51
N ALA A 416 -22.62 7.01 -4.77
CA ALA A 416 -22.84 8.45 -4.62
C ALA A 416 -23.91 8.99 -5.57
N ARG A 417 -23.92 8.54 -6.83
CA ARG A 417 -24.91 8.94 -7.83
C ARG A 417 -26.29 8.34 -7.55
N PHE A 418 -26.33 7.06 -7.18
CA PHE A 418 -27.56 6.37 -6.80
C PHE A 418 -28.26 7.06 -5.62
N LEU A 419 -27.52 7.37 -4.54
CA LEU A 419 -28.08 8.05 -3.39
C LEU A 419 -28.42 9.52 -3.65
N SER A 420 -27.92 10.11 -4.74
CA SER A 420 -28.28 11.48 -5.18
C SER A 420 -29.56 11.53 -6.01
N LEU A 421 -30.15 10.38 -6.35
CA LEU A 421 -31.48 10.33 -6.95
C LEU A 421 -32.53 10.80 -5.93
N LYS A 422 -33.70 11.21 -6.43
CA LYS A 422 -34.86 11.40 -5.57
C LYS A 422 -35.24 10.07 -4.91
N TRP A 423 -35.79 10.13 -3.70
CA TRP A 423 -36.19 8.93 -2.96
C TRP A 423 -37.42 8.26 -3.58
N LEU A 424 -38.44 9.05 -3.92
CA LEU A 424 -39.70 8.61 -4.51
C LEU A 424 -39.95 9.33 -5.85
N PRO A 425 -40.73 8.75 -6.76
CA PRO A 425 -41.33 9.49 -7.87
C PRO A 425 -42.14 10.69 -7.38
N GLU A 426 -42.20 11.77 -8.16
CA GLU A 426 -43.00 12.96 -7.82
C GLU A 426 -44.51 12.67 -7.92
N ASP A 427 -44.91 11.86 -8.88
CA ASP A 427 -46.28 11.37 -9.09
C ASP A 427 -46.27 10.02 -9.85
N GLU A 428 -47.45 9.48 -10.15
CA GLU A 428 -47.60 8.20 -10.87
C GLU A 428 -47.08 8.21 -12.32
N ASN A 429 -46.85 9.38 -12.91
CA ASN A 429 -46.38 9.53 -14.29
C ASN A 429 -44.86 9.74 -14.36
N ASP A 430 -44.22 10.05 -13.24
CA ASP A 430 -42.79 10.35 -13.18
C ASP A 430 -41.93 9.09 -13.35
N GLN A 431 -41.42 8.91 -14.57
CA GLN A 431 -40.56 7.80 -14.96
C GLN A 431 -39.07 8.04 -14.66
N SER A 432 -38.69 9.19 -14.11
CA SER A 432 -37.28 9.47 -13.86
C SER A 432 -36.74 8.62 -12.69
N PRO A 433 -35.45 8.22 -12.71
CA PRO A 433 -34.90 7.29 -11.71
C PRO A 433 -35.07 7.79 -10.27
N SER A 434 -35.48 6.89 -9.39
CA SER A 434 -35.58 7.11 -7.93
C SER A 434 -34.97 5.95 -7.17
N VAL A 435 -34.61 6.16 -5.91
CA VAL A 435 -34.09 5.08 -5.04
C VAL A 435 -35.14 3.98 -4.88
N GLN A 436 -36.42 4.33 -4.68
CA GLN A 436 -37.53 3.39 -4.53
C GLN A 436 -37.68 2.41 -5.70
N LYS A 437 -37.23 2.79 -6.90
CA LYS A 437 -37.29 1.92 -8.08
C LYS A 437 -36.57 0.58 -7.87
N TRP A 438 -35.57 0.54 -6.98
CA TRP A 438 -34.80 -0.67 -6.67
C TRP A 438 -35.07 -1.22 -5.27
N ALA A 439 -36.15 -0.79 -4.62
CA ALA A 439 -36.55 -1.33 -3.33
C ALA A 439 -36.85 -2.84 -3.43
N ASN A 440 -36.27 -3.62 -2.52
CA ASN A 440 -36.26 -5.08 -2.51
C ASN A 440 -35.74 -5.68 -3.83
N ASP A 441 -34.75 -5.02 -4.44
CA ASP A 441 -34.16 -5.41 -5.70
C ASP A 441 -32.66 -5.08 -5.77
N VAL A 442 -32.04 -5.51 -6.86
CA VAL A 442 -30.63 -5.35 -7.18
C VAL A 442 -30.50 -4.32 -8.29
N PHE A 443 -29.60 -3.35 -8.12
CA PHE A 443 -29.14 -2.53 -9.24
C PHE A 443 -27.74 -2.96 -9.66
N TYR A 444 -27.60 -3.28 -10.95
CA TYR A 444 -26.37 -3.79 -11.53
C TYR A 444 -25.55 -2.65 -12.12
N ILE A 445 -24.27 -2.61 -11.81
CA ILE A 445 -23.30 -1.70 -12.44
C ILE A 445 -22.10 -2.47 -12.97
N SER A 446 -21.45 -1.91 -13.98
CA SER A 446 -20.27 -2.47 -14.61
C SER A 446 -19.31 -1.37 -15.01
N SER A 447 -18.01 -1.60 -14.93
CA SER A 447 -17.05 -0.85 -15.73
C SER A 447 -16.87 -1.53 -17.08
N PHE A 448 -16.81 -2.86 -17.10
CA PHE A 448 -16.42 -3.64 -18.28
C PHE A 448 -17.16 -4.99 -18.35
N LEU A 449 -17.55 -5.36 -19.57
CA LEU A 449 -17.92 -6.72 -19.96
C LEU A 449 -16.79 -7.33 -20.82
N VAL A 450 -15.89 -8.07 -20.18
CA VAL A 450 -14.59 -8.48 -20.75
C VAL A 450 -14.26 -9.93 -20.44
N SER A 451 -13.53 -10.60 -21.34
CA SER A 451 -12.95 -11.92 -21.11
C SER A 451 -11.48 -11.84 -20.66
N GLN A 452 -10.86 -12.97 -20.32
CA GLN A 452 -9.42 -13.01 -20.04
C GLN A 452 -8.58 -12.56 -21.24
N LYS A 453 -9.04 -12.85 -22.45
CA LYS A 453 -8.42 -12.36 -23.69
C LYS A 453 -8.43 -10.84 -23.77
N ASP A 454 -9.58 -10.20 -23.56
CA ASP A 454 -9.70 -8.74 -23.57
C ASP A 454 -8.78 -8.09 -22.53
N MET A 455 -8.71 -8.68 -21.34
CA MET A 455 -7.80 -8.25 -20.27
C MET A 455 -6.33 -8.40 -20.68
N PHE A 456 -5.95 -9.54 -21.27
CA PHE A 456 -4.56 -9.79 -21.66
C PHE A 456 -4.12 -8.88 -22.82
N GLU A 457 -5.00 -8.57 -23.77
CA GLU A 457 -4.72 -7.57 -24.79
C GLU A 457 -4.48 -6.18 -24.18
N SER A 458 -5.25 -5.79 -23.17
CA SER A 458 -5.00 -4.55 -22.43
C SER A 458 -3.66 -4.57 -21.70
N VAL A 459 -3.34 -5.68 -20.99
CA VAL A 459 -2.03 -5.87 -20.34
C VAL A 459 -0.91 -5.66 -21.35
N LYS A 460 -0.96 -6.34 -22.50
CA LYS A 460 0.04 -6.22 -23.56
C LYS A 460 0.21 -4.79 -24.07
N ARG A 461 -0.89 -4.06 -24.29
CA ARG A 461 -0.85 -2.65 -24.71
C ARG A 461 -0.14 -1.77 -23.68
N VAL A 462 -0.50 -1.89 -22.40
CA VAL A 462 0.04 -0.99 -21.36
C VAL A 462 1.45 -1.35 -20.91
N THR A 463 1.86 -2.61 -21.03
CA THR A 463 3.23 -3.05 -20.72
C THR A 463 4.15 -3.08 -21.93
N ASN A 464 3.62 -2.83 -23.13
CA ASN A 464 4.33 -3.00 -24.40
C ASN A 464 4.99 -4.38 -24.52
N THR A 465 4.24 -5.44 -24.21
CA THR A 465 4.67 -6.84 -24.31
C THR A 465 3.82 -7.62 -25.31
N THR A 466 4.28 -8.82 -25.67
CA THR A 466 3.61 -9.77 -26.56
C THR A 466 3.41 -11.11 -25.86
N ASP A 467 2.68 -12.05 -26.48
CA ASP A 467 2.47 -13.39 -25.93
C ASP A 467 3.79 -14.12 -25.62
N ALA A 468 4.85 -13.86 -26.40
CA ALA A 468 6.17 -14.46 -26.21
C ALA A 468 6.86 -14.02 -24.92
N ASP A 469 6.44 -12.91 -24.32
CA ASP A 469 6.97 -12.39 -23.06
C ASP A 469 6.32 -13.04 -21.82
N TRP A 470 5.29 -13.86 -22.01
CA TRP A 470 4.46 -14.43 -20.96
C TRP A 470 4.49 -15.95 -20.95
N LYS A 471 4.55 -16.54 -19.75
CA LYS A 471 4.32 -17.98 -19.56
C LYS A 471 2.81 -18.24 -19.48
N ILE A 472 2.25 -18.79 -20.56
CA ILE A 472 0.81 -19.07 -20.65
C ILE A 472 0.55 -20.56 -20.37
N THR A 473 -0.41 -20.84 -19.48
CA THR A 473 -0.91 -22.18 -19.16
C THR A 473 -2.43 -22.19 -19.23
N HIS A 474 -3.04 -23.38 -19.33
CA HIS A 474 -4.49 -23.52 -19.43
C HIS A 474 -5.01 -24.43 -18.32
N GLU A 475 -6.15 -24.07 -17.74
CA GLU A 475 -6.87 -24.90 -16.77
C GLU A 475 -8.36 -24.96 -17.13
N ASN A 476 -8.97 -26.14 -17.00
CA ASN A 476 -10.42 -26.27 -17.12
C ASN A 476 -11.11 -25.67 -15.89
N THR A 477 -12.14 -24.85 -16.09
CA THR A 477 -12.80 -24.13 -14.98
C THR A 477 -13.43 -25.07 -13.94
N GLN A 478 -14.03 -26.18 -14.37
CA GLN A 478 -14.70 -27.12 -13.45
C GLN A 478 -13.68 -27.87 -12.58
N GLU A 479 -12.57 -28.32 -13.17
CA GLU A 479 -11.47 -28.95 -12.44
C GLU A 479 -10.78 -27.96 -11.50
N ARG A 480 -10.53 -26.75 -11.99
CA ARG A 480 -9.93 -25.66 -11.23
C ARG A 480 -10.77 -25.27 -10.00
N TRP A 481 -12.09 -25.19 -10.16
CA TRP A 481 -13.04 -24.93 -9.07
C TRP A 481 -13.04 -26.07 -8.04
N LYS A 482 -13.10 -27.33 -8.49
CA LYS A 482 -13.02 -28.52 -7.62
C LYS A 482 -11.73 -28.53 -6.82
N ALA A 483 -10.60 -28.21 -7.44
CA ALA A 483 -9.31 -28.12 -6.78
C ALA A 483 -9.28 -27.01 -5.71
N GLY A 484 -9.85 -25.84 -6.00
CA GLY A 484 -10.02 -24.76 -5.02
C GLY A 484 -10.85 -25.19 -3.81
N LYS A 485 -11.98 -25.87 -4.05
CA LYS A 485 -12.85 -26.40 -2.99
C LYS A 485 -12.12 -27.43 -2.10
N LEU A 486 -11.38 -28.36 -2.70
CA LEU A 486 -10.60 -29.36 -1.95
C LEU A 486 -9.49 -28.72 -1.12
N ALA A 487 -8.75 -27.76 -1.68
CA ALA A 487 -7.72 -27.02 -0.97
C ALA A 487 -8.30 -26.28 0.26
N LEU A 488 -9.46 -25.64 0.09
CA LEU A 488 -10.14 -24.96 1.18
C LEU A 488 -10.60 -25.91 2.29
N GLN A 489 -11.14 -27.08 1.93
CA GLN A 489 -11.50 -28.14 2.89
C GLN A 489 -10.28 -28.69 3.64
N ALA A 490 -9.09 -28.66 3.02
CA ALA A 490 -7.83 -29.01 3.65
C ALA A 490 -7.21 -27.87 4.49
N GLY A 491 -7.86 -26.70 4.59
CA GLY A 491 -7.40 -25.56 5.37
C GLY A 491 -6.56 -24.53 4.61
N ASP A 492 -6.31 -24.73 3.31
CA ASP A 492 -5.65 -23.73 2.47
C ASP A 492 -6.63 -22.62 2.05
N ARG A 493 -6.44 -21.44 2.63
CA ARG A 493 -7.32 -20.28 2.40
C ARG A 493 -7.26 -19.77 0.96
N ASN A 494 -6.19 -20.03 0.21
CA ASN A 494 -6.09 -19.68 -1.21
C ASN A 494 -7.15 -20.39 -2.06
N GLY A 495 -7.59 -21.57 -1.61
CA GLY A 495 -8.63 -22.35 -2.26
C GLY A 495 -9.96 -21.59 -2.38
N PHE A 496 -10.25 -20.68 -1.44
CA PHE A 496 -11.45 -19.84 -1.48
C PHE A 496 -11.44 -18.86 -2.66
N SER A 497 -10.35 -18.11 -2.84
CA SER A 497 -10.20 -17.20 -3.98
C SER A 497 -10.22 -17.95 -5.31
N LYS A 498 -9.50 -19.10 -5.39
CA LYS A 498 -9.49 -19.95 -6.58
C LYS A 498 -10.91 -20.39 -6.97
N MET A 499 -11.67 -20.90 -6.01
CA MET A 499 -13.05 -21.35 -6.24
C MET A 499 -13.96 -20.21 -6.69
N MET A 500 -13.96 -19.09 -5.96
CA MET A 500 -14.86 -17.96 -6.19
C MET A 500 -14.62 -17.27 -7.54
N TYR A 501 -13.35 -16.99 -7.88
CA TYR A 501 -13.03 -16.33 -9.15
C TYR A 501 -13.19 -17.25 -10.35
N THR A 502 -12.87 -18.54 -10.23
CA THR A 502 -13.06 -19.47 -11.35
C THR A 502 -14.53 -19.67 -11.70
N ARG A 503 -15.43 -19.65 -10.71
CA ARG A 503 -16.85 -19.95 -10.94
C ARG A 503 -17.54 -18.96 -11.88
N ILE A 504 -17.17 -17.69 -11.85
CA ILE A 504 -17.77 -16.66 -12.72
C ILE A 504 -17.32 -16.76 -14.18
N PHE A 505 -16.23 -17.48 -14.46
CA PHE A 505 -15.76 -17.76 -15.82
C PHE A 505 -16.33 -19.06 -16.38
N TYR A 506 -17.34 -19.66 -15.73
CA TYR A 506 -17.98 -20.85 -16.29
C TYR A 506 -18.67 -20.51 -17.62
N PRO A 507 -18.63 -21.42 -18.62
CA PRO A 507 -19.32 -21.23 -19.90
C PRO A 507 -20.85 -21.06 -19.81
N SER A 508 -21.44 -21.30 -18.64
CA SER A 508 -22.86 -21.02 -18.37
C SER A 508 -23.20 -19.52 -18.43
N GLY A 509 -22.20 -18.64 -18.40
CA GLY A 509 -22.42 -17.18 -18.50
C GLY A 509 -22.89 -16.54 -17.19
N ASP A 510 -22.78 -17.23 -16.06
CA ASP A 510 -23.23 -16.72 -14.74
C ASP A 510 -22.48 -15.45 -14.28
N GLY A 511 -21.31 -15.17 -14.88
CA GLY A 511 -20.53 -13.96 -14.63
C GLY A 511 -20.97 -12.74 -15.45
N ASP A 512 -21.87 -12.89 -16.43
CA ASP A 512 -22.36 -11.81 -17.30
C ASP A 512 -23.79 -11.41 -16.90
N PHE A 513 -23.88 -10.59 -15.86
CA PHE A 513 -25.18 -10.03 -15.46
C PHE A 513 -25.60 -8.85 -16.34
N GLU A 514 -24.66 -8.22 -17.05
CA GLU A 514 -24.92 -7.11 -17.97
C GLU A 514 -25.84 -7.54 -19.12
N SER A 515 -25.49 -8.63 -19.81
CA SER A 515 -26.33 -9.16 -20.89
C SER A 515 -27.66 -9.74 -20.39
N LYS A 516 -27.71 -10.17 -19.12
CA LYS A 516 -28.87 -10.83 -18.51
C LYS A 516 -29.93 -9.86 -17.99
N TYR A 517 -29.51 -8.78 -17.33
CA TYR A 517 -30.42 -7.84 -16.66
C TYR A 517 -30.31 -6.40 -17.17
N GLY A 518 -29.26 -6.06 -17.92
CA GLY A 518 -28.87 -4.68 -18.20
C GLY A 518 -28.19 -4.00 -17.01
N LEU A 519 -27.81 -2.73 -17.18
CA LEU A 519 -27.10 -1.94 -16.17
C LEU A 519 -27.88 -0.69 -15.77
N ALA A 520 -27.71 -0.28 -14.51
CA ALA A 520 -28.16 0.99 -13.98
C ALA A 520 -27.22 2.16 -14.35
N ASN A 521 -26.09 1.90 -15.03
CA ASN A 521 -25.05 2.89 -15.35
C ASN A 521 -25.63 4.17 -15.95
N GLU A 522 -26.41 4.08 -17.03
CA GLU A 522 -27.00 5.24 -17.70
C GLU A 522 -28.02 5.94 -16.79
N ALA A 523 -28.89 5.17 -16.14
CA ALA A 523 -29.94 5.69 -15.26
C ALA A 523 -29.39 6.50 -14.09
N ILE A 524 -28.18 6.19 -13.60
CA ILE A 524 -27.51 6.93 -12.52
C ILE A 524 -26.35 7.80 -13.03
N GLY A 525 -26.20 7.96 -14.35
CA GLY A 525 -25.24 8.86 -14.97
C GLY A 525 -23.77 8.49 -14.72
N LEU A 526 -23.44 7.20 -14.74
CA LEU A 526 -22.06 6.74 -14.63
C LEU A 526 -21.29 6.92 -15.94
N PRO A 527 -20.03 7.40 -15.88
CA PRO A 527 -19.17 7.43 -17.04
C PRO A 527 -18.70 6.01 -17.40
N GLN A 528 -18.30 5.84 -18.66
CA GLN A 528 -17.57 4.65 -19.10
C GLN A 528 -16.10 4.75 -18.64
N ASP A 529 -15.60 3.72 -17.96
CA ASP A 529 -14.18 3.64 -17.60
C ASP A 529 -13.31 3.27 -18.80
N ASP A 530 -12.03 3.64 -18.72
CA ASP A 530 -11.00 3.23 -19.67
C ASP A 530 -10.30 1.95 -19.18
N LEU A 531 -10.32 0.91 -20.00
CA LEU A 531 -9.78 -0.40 -19.64
C LEU A 531 -8.26 -0.36 -19.46
N ASP A 532 -7.54 0.35 -20.32
CA ASP A 532 -6.07 0.41 -20.27
C ASP A 532 -5.58 1.18 -19.02
N ALA A 533 -6.28 2.24 -18.62
CA ALA A 533 -6.03 2.93 -17.36
C ALA A 533 -6.28 2.01 -16.15
N ALA A 534 -7.38 1.27 -16.14
CA ALA A 534 -7.70 0.33 -15.05
C ALA A 534 -6.68 -0.84 -14.99
N THR A 535 -6.24 -1.34 -16.14
CA THR A 535 -5.19 -2.36 -16.25
C THR A 535 -3.86 -1.86 -15.71
N THR A 536 -3.48 -0.63 -16.07
CA THR A 536 -2.27 0.03 -15.57
C THR A 536 -2.29 0.09 -14.04
N GLU A 537 -3.43 0.45 -13.45
CA GLU A 537 -3.59 0.49 -12.00
C GLU A 537 -3.50 -0.91 -11.37
N GLY A 538 -4.16 -1.92 -11.95
CA GLY A 538 -4.04 -3.31 -11.48
C GLY A 538 -2.59 -3.81 -11.47
N ILE A 539 -1.81 -3.49 -12.51
CA ILE A 539 -0.38 -3.84 -12.57
C ILE A 539 0.41 -3.07 -11.50
N ARG A 540 0.15 -1.77 -11.31
CA ARG A 540 0.78 -0.98 -10.25
C ARG A 540 0.53 -1.58 -8.86
N MET A 541 -0.71 -1.98 -8.57
CA MET A 541 -1.09 -2.62 -7.32
C MET A 541 -0.36 -3.95 -7.10
N ALA A 542 -0.21 -4.75 -8.16
CA ALA A 542 0.53 -6.01 -8.12
C ALA A 542 2.01 -5.82 -7.82
N LEU A 543 2.67 -4.92 -8.57
CA LEU A 543 4.12 -4.71 -8.49
C LEU A 543 4.55 -3.93 -7.24
N SER A 544 3.68 -3.10 -6.67
CA SER A 544 3.94 -2.38 -5.42
C SER A 544 3.79 -3.25 -4.16
N GLY A 545 3.31 -4.49 -4.30
CA GLY A 545 2.99 -5.37 -3.18
C GLY A 545 1.76 -4.93 -2.38
N GLU A 546 0.93 -4.04 -2.96
CA GLU A 546 -0.31 -3.55 -2.35
C GLU A 546 -1.31 -4.69 -2.07
N LEU A 547 -1.20 -5.77 -2.84
CA LEU A 547 -2.09 -6.91 -2.78
C LEU A 547 -1.54 -8.11 -2.02
N ASP A 548 -0.27 -8.08 -1.59
CA ASP A 548 0.41 -9.25 -0.97
C ASP A 548 -0.26 -9.73 0.33
N ASN A 549 -0.93 -8.84 1.06
CA ASN A 549 -1.65 -9.19 2.30
C ASN A 549 -3.06 -9.75 2.06
N TYR A 550 -3.49 -9.83 0.79
CA TYR A 550 -4.78 -10.37 0.37
C TYR A 550 -4.63 -11.70 -0.40
N SER A 551 -3.42 -12.27 -0.37
CA SER A 551 -3.05 -13.52 -1.04
C SER A 551 -3.77 -14.73 -0.44
#